data_AF-C6WLS4-F1
#
_entry.id   AF-C6WLS4-F1
#
_cell.length_a   1.000
_cell.length_b   1.000
_cell.length_c   1.000
_cell.angle_alpha   90.00
_cell.angle_beta   90.00
_cell.angle_gamma   90.00
#
_symmetry.space_group_name_H-M   'P 1'
#
loop_
_entity.id
_entity.type
_entity.pdbx_description
1 polymer ?
#
loop_
_entity_poly.entity_id
_entity_poly.type
_entity_poly.pdbx_seq_one_letter_code
_entity_poly.pdbx_strand_id
1 'polypeptide(L)'
;MAAGPLLGVADAAPAWNSAPLLAALALLVVLPAGVLLARRRLEAAAAALVPPAAFAFAGLLSDLRIATDPGRVVRPELYVTGIAEPVPGTGLWVLLAGRALLVVAGLLALPALRDELPERPRYALSGLAGALAAAGLFAAPFASRDIFIKPRGVADSEGLELAGGLLRCAAALLLCLLAGALGAELRRVVLLSTALTFVAAAVPWVVAPYATDSLGLGLGPVQVLVGAVVALGAAISTKAPGDDAITLPGLRKLHLATAAFGALAGVTALAGALLPQLALPPALTAPDDYSARLLWPAGLLVLVLAAALRLTPRARPALAAALATVPLAGLGALDSAHAATQVTSGSALAVSLGRIEPGTGAWLTAVSLVLAAVAAVLAVLAGAAERDETEEEPPAETSLPLVGALVTTGLLAVGAFALPVIKAPELTPIPLLDLRLGSWGLLLALATVLIALAVAAKARALAGAALLGGVALVLLTRVLEYPLTSARAEEAAPAPGLWLAAAATAAALAAAVASTARNR
;
A
#
# COMPACT_ATOMS: atom_id res chain seq x y z
N MET A 1 5.27 24.22 -5.80
CA MET A 1 4.14 23.76 -4.95
C MET A 1 3.38 24.95 -4.37
N ALA A 2 4.00 25.83 -3.58
CA ALA A 2 3.31 27.00 -2.99
C ALA A 2 2.67 27.97 -4.01
N ALA A 3 3.34 28.21 -5.14
CA ALA A 3 2.85 29.12 -6.19
C ALA A 3 1.68 28.55 -7.02
N GLY A 4 1.49 27.23 -7.07
CA GLY A 4 0.49 26.60 -7.94
C GLY A 4 -0.94 27.06 -7.63
N PRO A 5 -1.42 26.93 -6.38
CA PRO A 5 -2.75 27.40 -5.99
C PRO A 5 -2.99 28.90 -6.22
N LEU A 6 -1.93 29.74 -6.14
CA LEU A 6 -2.03 31.19 -6.38
C LEU A 6 -2.25 31.54 -7.85
N LEU A 7 -1.86 30.66 -8.78
CA LEU A 7 -1.99 30.85 -10.22
C LEU A 7 -3.29 30.25 -10.80
N GLY A 8 -4.13 29.65 -9.96
CA GLY A 8 -5.35 28.93 -10.38
C GLY A 8 -5.03 27.53 -10.91
N VAL A 9 -5.48 26.50 -10.17
CA VAL A 9 -5.25 25.09 -10.56
C VAL A 9 -6.23 24.63 -11.65
N ALA A 10 -7.44 25.19 -11.66
CA ALA A 10 -8.44 24.99 -12.70
C ALA A 10 -9.12 26.33 -13.01
N ASP A 11 -9.84 26.40 -14.14
CA ASP A 11 -10.73 27.52 -14.49
C ASP A 11 -12.04 27.47 -13.67
N ALA A 12 -11.89 27.32 -12.35
CA ALA A 12 -12.96 27.27 -11.37
C ALA A 12 -12.40 27.74 -10.03
N ALA A 13 -13.19 28.53 -9.30
CA ALA A 13 -12.77 29.06 -8.01
C ALA A 13 -12.72 27.96 -6.94
N PRO A 14 -11.78 28.04 -5.97
CA PRO A 14 -11.81 27.19 -4.79
C PRO A 14 -13.03 27.52 -3.92
N ALA A 15 -13.44 26.58 -3.08
CA ALA A 15 -14.57 26.76 -2.16
C ALA A 15 -14.30 27.88 -1.12
N TRP A 16 -13.02 28.13 -0.82
CA TRP A 16 -12.55 29.17 0.10
C TRP A 16 -11.14 29.63 -0.27
N ASN A 17 -10.67 30.74 0.29
CA ASN A 17 -9.34 31.30 0.00
C ASN A 17 -8.21 30.47 0.66
N SER A 18 -7.91 29.32 0.08
CA SER A 18 -6.97 28.31 0.57
C SER A 18 -5.51 28.54 0.19
N ALA A 19 -5.26 29.33 -0.86
CA ALA A 19 -3.94 29.54 -1.41
C ALA A 19 -2.87 29.97 -0.38
N PRO A 20 -3.12 30.94 0.54
CA PRO A 20 -2.11 31.30 1.55
C PRO A 20 -1.83 30.16 2.52
N LEU A 21 -2.85 29.39 2.90
CA LEU A 21 -2.66 28.24 3.78
C LEU A 21 -1.83 27.14 3.09
N LEU A 22 -2.15 26.81 1.85
CA LEU A 22 -1.42 25.79 1.08
C LEU A 22 0.04 26.20 0.84
N ALA A 23 0.30 27.49 0.62
CA ALA A 23 1.66 28.02 0.52
C ALA A 23 2.42 27.88 1.84
N ALA A 24 1.80 28.25 2.96
CA ALA A 24 2.40 28.11 4.29
C ALA A 24 2.69 26.64 4.64
N LEU A 25 1.77 25.72 4.35
CA LEU A 25 1.95 24.29 4.57
C LEU A 25 3.06 23.71 3.67
N ALA A 26 3.14 24.11 2.40
CA ALA A 26 4.21 23.67 1.52
C ALA A 26 5.60 24.10 2.03
N LEU A 27 5.72 25.30 2.61
CA LEU A 27 6.95 25.77 3.24
C LEU A 27 7.23 25.02 4.55
N LEU A 28 6.21 24.78 5.37
CA LEU A 28 6.32 24.11 6.66
C LEU A 28 7.01 22.75 6.57
N VAL A 29 6.70 21.96 5.54
CA VAL A 29 7.25 20.60 5.41
C VAL A 29 8.71 20.60 4.91
N VAL A 30 9.15 21.64 4.20
CA VAL A 30 10.54 21.76 3.68
C VAL A 30 11.45 22.53 4.65
N LEU A 31 10.87 23.35 5.53
CA LEU A 31 11.60 24.19 6.49
C LEU A 31 12.60 23.42 7.39
N PRO A 32 12.29 22.22 7.92
CA PRO A 32 13.25 21.46 8.72
C PRO A 32 14.53 21.14 7.96
N ALA A 33 14.42 20.74 6.68
CA ALA A 33 15.56 20.44 5.84
C ALA A 33 16.42 21.70 5.60
N GLY A 34 15.78 22.85 5.32
CA GLY A 34 16.47 24.13 5.15
C GLY A 34 17.20 24.60 6.41
N VAL A 35 16.58 24.46 7.59
CA VAL A 35 17.19 24.80 8.88
C VAL A 35 18.38 23.89 9.20
N LEU A 36 18.26 22.59 8.96
CA LEU A 36 19.35 21.62 9.17
C LEU A 36 20.51 21.85 8.19
N LEU A 37 20.20 22.19 6.93
CA LEU A 37 21.19 22.57 5.92
C LEU A 37 21.94 23.84 6.32
N ALA A 38 21.23 24.87 6.78
CA ALA A 38 21.84 26.10 7.30
C ALA A 38 22.76 25.85 8.51
N ARG A 39 22.44 24.82 9.32
CA ARG A 39 23.27 24.34 10.44
C ARG A 39 24.38 23.36 10.02
N ARG A 40 24.60 23.16 8.72
CA ARG A 40 25.61 22.24 8.14
C ARG A 40 25.43 20.77 8.51
N ARG A 41 24.22 20.35 8.90
CA ARG A 41 23.89 18.95 9.18
C ARG A 41 23.31 18.28 7.93
N LEU A 42 24.18 17.94 6.99
CA LEU A 42 23.81 17.51 5.63
C LEU A 42 22.99 16.22 5.61
N GLU A 43 23.38 15.20 6.38
CA GLU A 43 22.68 13.91 6.44
C GLU A 43 21.28 14.06 7.05
N ALA A 44 21.17 14.78 8.18
CA ALA A 44 19.89 15.08 8.79
C ALA A 44 19.00 15.93 7.86
N ALA A 45 19.56 16.90 7.14
CA ALA A 45 18.81 17.70 6.16
C ALA A 45 18.27 16.84 5.02
N ALA A 46 19.07 15.90 4.51
CA ALA A 46 18.65 14.93 3.51
C ALA A 46 17.53 14.02 4.05
N ALA A 47 17.73 13.41 5.22
CA ALA A 47 16.73 12.56 5.85
C ALA A 47 15.39 13.27 6.11
N ALA A 48 15.43 14.57 6.45
CA ALA A 48 14.25 15.39 6.64
C ALA A 48 13.39 15.55 5.37
N LEU A 49 13.96 15.39 4.17
CA LEU A 49 13.27 15.49 2.88
C LEU A 49 12.55 14.19 2.48
N VAL A 50 12.89 13.05 3.08
CA VAL A 50 12.34 11.75 2.67
C VAL A 50 10.82 11.66 2.92
N PRO A 51 10.29 12.02 4.11
CA PRO A 51 8.84 12.01 4.33
C PRO A 51 8.02 12.91 3.37
N PRO A 52 8.35 14.21 3.17
CA PRO A 52 7.64 15.04 2.21
C PRO A 52 7.69 14.50 0.79
N ALA A 53 8.83 13.95 0.37
CA ALA A 53 8.99 13.42 -0.98
C ALA A 53 8.09 12.21 -1.26
N ALA A 54 7.99 11.28 -0.30
CA ALA A 54 7.10 10.13 -0.43
C ALA A 54 5.62 10.56 -0.55
N PHE A 55 5.19 11.53 0.26
CA PHE A 55 3.85 12.12 0.16
C PHE A 55 3.65 12.94 -1.12
N ALA A 56 4.68 13.62 -1.60
CA ALA A 56 4.64 14.36 -2.85
C ALA A 56 4.50 13.44 -4.06
N PHE A 57 5.14 12.27 -4.05
CA PHE A 57 4.98 11.26 -5.09
C PHE A 57 3.54 10.72 -5.13
N ALA A 58 3.02 10.37 -3.96
CA ALA A 58 1.64 9.91 -3.82
C ALA A 58 0.63 11.02 -4.20
N GLY A 59 0.93 12.26 -3.85
CA GLY A 59 0.17 13.42 -4.30
C GLY A 59 0.23 13.61 -5.82
N LEU A 60 1.40 13.48 -6.44
CA LEU A 60 1.59 13.72 -7.87
C LEU A 60 0.69 12.80 -8.72
N LEU A 61 0.52 11.54 -8.31
CA LEU A 61 -0.44 10.63 -8.94
C LEU A 61 -1.89 11.14 -8.81
N SER A 62 -2.32 11.52 -7.61
CA SER A 62 -3.67 12.07 -7.42
C SER A 62 -3.91 13.37 -8.20
N ASP A 63 -2.92 14.27 -8.27
CA ASP A 63 -3.08 15.55 -8.98
C ASP A 63 -2.98 15.40 -10.51
N LEU A 64 -2.28 14.37 -11.02
CA LEU A 64 -2.35 14.03 -12.46
C LEU A 64 -3.77 13.66 -12.90
N ARG A 65 -4.61 13.18 -11.97
CA ARG A 65 -6.03 12.96 -12.27
C ARG A 65 -6.75 14.27 -12.60
N ILE A 66 -6.37 15.39 -12.00
CA ILE A 66 -6.94 16.73 -12.31
C ILE A 66 -6.65 17.11 -13.77
N ALA A 67 -5.48 16.72 -14.30
CA ALA A 67 -5.13 17.01 -15.69
C ALA A 67 -5.93 16.19 -16.71
N THR A 68 -6.41 15.01 -16.32
CA THR A 68 -7.11 14.07 -17.23
C THR A 68 -8.62 14.10 -17.07
N ASP A 69 -9.11 14.30 -15.84
CA ASP A 69 -10.53 14.27 -15.49
C ASP A 69 -10.77 15.06 -14.18
N PRO A 70 -10.77 16.40 -14.25
CA PRO A 70 -10.92 17.27 -13.09
C PRO A 70 -12.30 17.17 -12.44
N GLY A 71 -13.34 16.76 -13.20
CA GLY A 71 -14.70 16.58 -12.69
C GLY A 71 -14.83 15.47 -11.64
N ARG A 72 -13.88 14.52 -11.61
CA ARG A 72 -13.89 13.42 -10.65
C ARG A 72 -13.03 13.63 -9.41
N VAL A 73 -12.16 14.63 -9.40
CA VAL A 73 -11.24 14.88 -8.29
C VAL A 73 -11.87 15.88 -7.32
N VAL A 74 -11.99 15.47 -6.06
CA VAL A 74 -12.65 16.29 -5.03
C VAL A 74 -11.60 17.00 -4.18
N ARG A 75 -11.33 18.26 -4.53
CA ARG A 75 -10.33 19.14 -3.87
C ARG A 75 -10.92 20.54 -3.69
N PRO A 76 -11.87 20.75 -2.76
CA PRO A 76 -12.53 22.03 -2.55
C PRO A 76 -11.56 23.15 -2.20
N GLU A 77 -10.37 22.82 -1.68
CA GLU A 77 -9.29 23.78 -1.45
C GLU A 77 -8.55 24.18 -2.74
N LEU A 78 -8.82 23.57 -3.89
CA LEU A 78 -8.21 23.95 -5.18
C LEU A 78 -9.25 24.49 -6.15
N TYR A 79 -10.41 23.84 -6.24
CA TYR A 79 -11.54 24.25 -7.08
C TYR A 79 -12.83 23.51 -6.67
N VAL A 80 -13.99 24.03 -7.06
CA VAL A 80 -15.29 23.35 -6.94
C VAL A 80 -15.81 23.00 -8.33
N THR A 81 -16.32 21.78 -8.49
CA THR A 81 -16.95 21.32 -9.74
C THR A 81 -18.35 21.91 -9.87
N GLY A 82 -18.67 22.49 -11.03
CA GLY A 82 -20.00 23.01 -11.35
C GLY A 82 -20.72 22.15 -12.39
N ILE A 83 -21.71 22.74 -13.06
CA ILE A 83 -22.39 22.13 -14.21
C ILE A 83 -21.43 22.02 -15.41
N ALA A 84 -20.53 23.00 -15.55
CA ALA A 84 -19.46 22.96 -16.53
C ALA A 84 -18.25 22.19 -15.96
N GLU A 85 -17.65 21.35 -16.79
CA GLU A 85 -16.45 20.59 -16.44
C GLU A 85 -15.25 21.56 -16.31
N PRO A 86 -14.51 21.56 -15.19
CA PRO A 86 -13.38 22.47 -15.02
C PRO A 86 -12.29 22.18 -16.04
N VAL A 87 -11.59 23.21 -16.52
CA VAL A 87 -10.42 23.03 -17.38
C VAL A 87 -9.14 23.21 -16.55
N PRO A 88 -8.10 22.37 -16.74
CA PRO A 88 -6.82 22.55 -16.05
C PRO A 88 -6.17 23.91 -16.29
N GLY A 89 -5.82 24.61 -15.20
CA GLY A 89 -5.14 25.91 -15.23
C GLY A 89 -3.61 25.80 -15.21
N THR A 90 -2.92 26.93 -15.40
CA THR A 90 -1.45 27.00 -15.36
C THR A 90 -0.88 26.64 -13.99
N GLY A 91 -1.63 26.92 -12.92
CA GLY A 91 -1.26 26.57 -11.55
C GLY A 91 -1.13 25.07 -11.30
N LEU A 92 -1.85 24.22 -12.04
CA LEU A 92 -1.71 22.76 -11.95
C LEU A 92 -0.31 22.31 -12.37
N TRP A 93 0.20 22.82 -13.48
CA TRP A 93 1.51 22.46 -13.99
C TRP A 93 2.64 22.89 -13.05
N VAL A 94 2.52 24.09 -12.45
CA VAL A 94 3.45 24.59 -11.42
C VAL A 94 3.39 23.74 -10.14
N LEU A 95 2.21 23.25 -9.78
CA LEU A 95 2.02 22.34 -8.65
C LEU A 95 2.68 20.97 -8.92
N LEU A 96 2.42 20.37 -10.09
CA LEU A 96 3.00 19.10 -10.53
C LEU A 96 4.53 19.17 -10.62
N ALA A 97 5.08 20.21 -11.25
CA ALA A 97 6.52 20.44 -11.35
C ALA A 97 7.17 20.55 -9.96
N GLY A 98 6.53 21.28 -9.05
CA GLY A 98 7.01 21.38 -7.67
C GLY A 98 7.03 20.04 -6.93
N ARG A 99 6.02 19.18 -7.14
CA ARG A 99 6.01 17.82 -6.57
C ARG A 99 7.09 16.95 -7.19
N ALA A 100 7.26 16.99 -8.51
CA ALA A 100 8.31 16.24 -9.19
C ALA A 100 9.71 16.61 -8.67
N LEU A 101 10.00 17.90 -8.48
CA LEU A 101 11.26 18.36 -7.90
C LEU A 101 11.46 17.84 -6.47
N LEU A 102 10.42 17.84 -5.65
CA LEU A 102 10.48 17.33 -4.28
C LEU A 102 10.69 15.80 -4.25
N VAL A 103 10.10 15.06 -5.18
CA VAL A 103 10.34 13.62 -5.35
C VAL A 103 11.80 13.35 -5.72
N VAL A 104 12.33 14.08 -6.71
CA VAL A 104 13.75 13.97 -7.11
C VAL A 104 14.67 14.27 -5.92
N ALA A 105 14.38 15.33 -5.16
CA ALA A 105 15.16 15.68 -3.97
C ALA A 105 15.13 14.55 -2.91
N GLY A 106 13.98 13.92 -2.67
CA GLY A 106 13.86 12.79 -1.76
C GLY A 106 14.60 11.54 -2.22
N LEU A 107 14.55 11.22 -3.52
CA LEU A 107 15.29 10.08 -4.08
C LEU A 107 16.79 10.26 -3.93
N LEU A 108 17.31 11.47 -4.17
CA LEU A 108 18.71 11.82 -3.95
C LEU A 108 19.10 11.80 -2.46
N ALA A 109 18.13 11.95 -1.56
CA ALA A 109 18.35 11.92 -0.11
C ALA A 109 18.32 10.51 0.51
N LEU A 110 17.80 9.49 -0.20
CA LEU A 110 17.73 8.12 0.30
C LEU A 110 19.06 7.52 0.79
N PRO A 111 20.22 7.78 0.16
CA PRO A 111 21.50 7.26 0.65
C PRO A 111 21.84 7.68 2.09
N ALA A 112 21.37 8.86 2.54
CA ALA A 112 21.60 9.35 3.90
C ALA A 112 20.93 8.51 5.00
N LEU A 113 20.06 7.55 4.62
CA LEU A 113 19.39 6.64 5.55
C LEU A 113 20.09 5.28 5.69
N ARG A 114 21.18 5.03 4.96
CA ARG A 114 21.81 3.69 4.88
C ARG A 114 22.79 3.38 6.02
N ASP A 115 23.40 4.39 6.63
CA ASP A 115 24.61 4.20 7.44
C ASP A 115 24.36 4.22 8.97
N GLU A 116 23.13 4.47 9.42
CA GLU A 116 22.79 4.51 10.86
C GLU A 116 21.67 3.52 11.23
N LEU A 117 21.96 2.23 11.11
CA LEU A 117 21.14 1.20 11.76
C LEU A 117 21.59 1.08 13.22
N PRO A 118 20.74 1.43 14.21
CA PRO A 118 21.08 1.28 15.61
C PRO A 118 21.05 -0.21 16.00
N GLU A 119 21.81 -0.58 17.02
CA GLU A 119 21.79 -1.93 17.60
C GLU A 119 20.38 -2.38 18.06
N ARG A 120 19.45 -1.45 18.31
CA ARG A 120 18.07 -1.74 18.78
C ARG A 120 17.01 -0.77 18.23
N PRO A 121 16.24 -1.17 17.22
CA PRO A 121 15.18 -0.36 16.66
C PRO A 121 13.91 -0.31 17.55
N ARG A 122 13.18 0.82 17.46
CA ARG A 122 12.03 1.17 18.30
C ARG A 122 10.79 1.38 17.45
N TYR A 123 9.96 0.34 17.33
CA TYR A 123 8.82 0.34 16.40
C TYR A 123 7.46 0.68 17.03
N ALA A 124 7.31 0.57 18.35
CA ALA A 124 5.97 0.55 18.96
C ALA A 124 5.20 1.87 18.77
N LEU A 125 5.75 2.99 19.26
CA LEU A 125 5.07 4.29 19.16
C LEU A 125 5.07 4.84 17.73
N SER A 126 6.16 4.64 16.98
CA SER A 126 6.22 5.10 15.59
C SER A 126 5.29 4.29 14.69
N GLY A 127 5.27 2.96 14.82
CA GLY A 127 4.34 2.10 14.10
C GLY A 127 2.87 2.43 14.40
N LEU A 128 2.52 2.71 15.66
CA LEU A 128 1.19 3.18 16.04
C LEU A 128 0.84 4.52 15.37
N ALA A 129 1.78 5.47 15.34
CA ALA A 129 1.59 6.76 14.67
C ALA A 129 1.29 6.59 13.17
N GLY A 130 2.07 5.74 12.49
CA GLY A 130 1.88 5.42 11.08
C GLY A 130 0.55 4.71 10.80
N ALA A 131 0.14 3.78 11.67
CA ALA A 131 -1.13 3.07 11.54
C ALA A 131 -2.34 3.99 11.73
N LEU A 132 -2.31 4.87 12.74
CA LEU A 132 -3.37 5.87 12.96
C LEU A 132 -3.46 6.84 11.78
N ALA A 133 -2.32 7.34 11.29
CA ALA A 133 -2.32 8.23 10.14
C ALA A 133 -2.79 7.53 8.85
N ALA A 134 -2.36 6.30 8.60
CA ALA A 134 -2.82 5.53 7.43
C ALA A 134 -4.33 5.28 7.48
N ALA A 135 -4.89 4.93 8.64
CA ALA A 135 -6.33 4.76 8.81
C ALA A 135 -7.10 6.07 8.56
N GLY A 136 -6.60 7.19 9.08
CA GLY A 136 -7.19 8.51 8.84
C GLY A 136 -7.12 8.96 7.38
N LEU A 137 -6.00 8.68 6.69
CA LEU A 137 -5.80 8.97 5.26
C LEU A 137 -6.67 8.10 4.35
N PHE A 138 -7.05 6.91 4.80
CA PHE A 138 -7.93 6.01 4.05
C PHE A 138 -9.40 6.45 4.12
N ALA A 139 -9.80 7.03 5.25
CA ALA A 139 -11.15 7.53 5.48
C ALA A 139 -11.48 8.79 4.65
N ALA A 140 -12.78 9.09 4.51
CA ALA A 140 -13.23 10.30 3.84
C ALA A 140 -12.71 11.56 4.58
N PRO A 141 -12.17 12.56 3.85
CA PRO A 141 -11.55 13.72 4.45
C PRO A 141 -12.56 14.70 5.09
N PHE A 142 -13.81 14.71 4.63
CA PHE A 142 -14.85 15.62 5.13
C PHE A 142 -16.24 15.01 4.94
N ALA A 143 -17.24 15.62 5.55
CA ALA A 143 -18.65 15.40 5.22
C ALA A 143 -19.17 16.59 4.40
N SER A 144 -20.12 16.38 3.49
CA SER A 144 -20.67 17.46 2.66
C SER A 144 -22.19 17.43 2.64
N ARG A 145 -22.78 18.63 2.61
CA ARG A 145 -24.21 18.84 2.34
C ARG A 145 -24.45 19.33 0.89
N ASP A 146 -23.38 19.58 0.15
CA ASP A 146 -23.44 20.04 -1.24
C ASP A 146 -23.38 18.86 -2.20
N ILE A 147 -24.32 18.81 -3.16
CA ILE A 147 -24.41 17.77 -4.18
C ILE A 147 -23.21 17.78 -5.13
N PHE A 148 -22.56 18.93 -5.32
CA PHE A 148 -21.42 19.08 -6.21
C PHE A 148 -20.09 18.67 -5.54
N ILE A 149 -20.06 18.58 -4.21
CA ILE A 149 -18.88 18.19 -3.44
C ILE A 149 -19.16 16.86 -2.74
N LYS A 150 -19.02 15.74 -3.46
CA LYS A 150 -19.24 14.40 -2.88
C LYS A 150 -18.02 13.98 -2.06
N PRO A 151 -18.16 13.71 -0.75
CA PRO A 151 -17.03 13.23 0.05
C PRO A 151 -16.64 11.84 -0.42
N ARG A 152 -15.34 11.64 -0.69
CA ARG A 152 -14.77 10.36 -1.13
C ARG A 152 -13.55 10.02 -0.27
N GLY A 153 -13.56 8.82 0.31
CA GLY A 153 -12.35 8.23 0.88
C GLY A 153 -11.52 7.54 -0.18
N VAL A 154 -10.37 7.00 0.20
CA VAL A 154 -9.50 6.25 -0.74
C VAL A 154 -10.23 5.05 -1.34
N ALA A 155 -11.10 4.40 -0.57
CA ALA A 155 -11.91 3.28 -1.03
C ALA A 155 -12.93 3.65 -2.11
N ASP A 156 -13.36 4.92 -2.16
CA ASP A 156 -14.35 5.42 -3.13
C ASP A 156 -13.70 6.08 -4.36
N SER A 157 -12.36 6.15 -4.37
CA SER A 157 -11.56 6.73 -5.45
C SER A 157 -11.22 5.67 -6.51
N GLU A 158 -10.98 6.12 -7.74
CA GLU A 158 -10.63 5.25 -8.87
C GLU A 158 -9.30 5.69 -9.51
N GLY A 159 -8.67 4.77 -10.25
CA GLY A 159 -7.56 5.10 -11.13
C GLY A 159 -6.33 5.66 -10.40
N LEU A 160 -5.81 6.79 -10.92
CA LEU A 160 -4.65 7.49 -10.34
C LEU A 160 -4.93 8.09 -8.96
N GLU A 161 -6.19 8.38 -8.64
CA GLU A 161 -6.57 8.92 -7.33
C GLU A 161 -6.45 7.84 -6.25
N LEU A 162 -7.00 6.64 -6.53
CA LEU A 162 -6.83 5.45 -5.69
C LEU A 162 -5.34 5.11 -5.50
N ALA A 163 -4.58 5.12 -6.60
CA ALA A 163 -3.13 4.92 -6.60
C ALA A 163 -2.42 5.83 -5.60
N GLY A 164 -2.66 7.14 -5.73
CA GLY A 164 -2.07 8.14 -4.87
C GLY A 164 -2.56 8.03 -3.42
N GLY A 165 -3.83 7.73 -3.20
CA GLY A 165 -4.41 7.51 -1.87
C GLY A 165 -3.76 6.34 -1.13
N LEU A 166 -3.72 5.15 -1.76
CA LEU A 166 -3.07 3.96 -1.22
C LEU A 166 -1.58 4.20 -0.94
N LEU A 167 -0.90 4.92 -1.85
CA LEU A 167 0.51 5.23 -1.68
C LEU A 167 0.76 6.20 -0.50
N ARG A 168 -0.14 7.14 -0.22
CA ARG A 168 -0.06 7.97 1.00
C ARG A 168 -0.24 7.13 2.26
N CYS A 169 -1.19 6.21 2.28
CA CYS A 169 -1.40 5.31 3.42
C CYS A 169 -0.16 4.43 3.66
N ALA A 170 0.39 3.84 2.60
CA ALA A 170 1.61 3.06 2.67
C ALA A 170 2.81 3.90 3.12
N ALA A 171 2.99 5.11 2.56
CA ALA A 171 4.05 6.04 2.97
C ALA A 171 3.94 6.39 4.45
N ALA A 172 2.74 6.71 4.95
CA ALA A 172 2.52 7.01 6.37
C ALA A 172 3.00 5.88 7.29
N LEU A 173 2.63 4.63 6.97
CA LEU A 173 3.04 3.46 7.74
C LEU A 173 4.54 3.19 7.62
N LEU A 174 5.05 3.11 6.39
CA LEU A 174 6.44 2.74 6.11
C LEU A 174 7.43 3.77 6.64
N LEU A 175 7.16 5.07 6.53
CA LEU A 175 8.05 6.11 7.07
C LEU A 175 8.16 6.05 8.58
N CYS A 176 7.06 5.76 9.28
CA CYS A 176 7.10 5.66 10.74
C CYS A 176 7.79 4.36 11.20
N LEU A 177 7.60 3.24 10.48
CA LEU A 177 8.32 2.00 10.76
C LEU A 177 9.81 2.14 10.45
N LEU A 178 10.16 2.77 9.32
CA LEU A 178 11.52 3.10 8.93
C LEU A 178 12.18 3.98 9.99
N ALA A 179 11.51 5.02 10.47
CA ALA A 179 12.06 5.85 11.53
C ALA A 179 12.35 5.06 12.82
N GLY A 180 11.54 4.03 13.12
CA GLY A 180 11.82 3.10 14.21
C GLY A 180 13.12 2.31 14.00
N ALA A 181 13.52 2.07 12.76
CA ALA A 181 14.75 1.38 12.38
C ALA A 181 16.01 2.26 12.33
N LEU A 182 15.89 3.59 12.49
CA LEU A 182 17.02 4.53 12.37
C LEU A 182 17.67 4.88 13.71
N GLY A 183 18.93 5.34 13.64
CA GLY A 183 19.67 5.98 14.74
C GLY A 183 18.88 7.11 15.42
N ALA A 184 19.22 7.43 16.66
CA ALA A 184 18.40 8.34 17.49
C ALA A 184 18.25 9.75 16.88
N GLU A 185 19.30 10.25 16.23
CA GLU A 185 19.32 11.54 15.56
C GLU A 185 18.41 11.54 14.31
N LEU A 186 18.67 10.62 13.37
CA LEU A 186 17.89 10.50 12.15
C LEU A 186 16.43 10.12 12.42
N ARG A 187 16.16 9.21 13.38
CA ARG A 187 14.79 8.89 13.82
C ARG A 187 14.02 10.13 14.23
N ARG A 188 14.62 10.98 15.07
CA ARG A 188 13.96 12.21 15.54
C ARG A 188 13.64 13.12 14.37
N VAL A 189 14.58 13.30 13.46
CA VAL A 189 14.42 14.15 12.27
C VAL A 189 13.33 13.59 11.35
N VAL A 190 13.37 12.31 11.02
CA VAL A 190 12.38 11.64 10.15
C VAL A 190 10.99 11.65 10.79
N LEU A 191 10.85 11.38 12.10
CA LEU A 191 9.56 11.45 12.79
C LEU A 191 9.01 12.88 12.85
N LEU A 192 9.85 13.89 13.10
CA LEU A 192 9.43 15.30 13.07
C LEU A 192 8.95 15.71 11.68
N SER A 193 9.72 15.40 10.64
CA SER A 193 9.32 15.66 9.25
C SER A 193 8.06 14.89 8.86
N THR A 194 7.92 13.64 9.29
CA THR A 194 6.70 12.84 9.05
C THR A 194 5.49 13.46 9.75
N ALA A 195 5.63 13.88 11.01
CA ALA A 195 4.55 14.55 11.75
C ALA A 195 4.12 15.85 11.07
N LEU A 196 5.06 16.69 10.63
CA LEU A 196 4.77 17.91 9.87
C LEU A 196 4.10 17.61 8.52
N THR A 197 4.50 16.53 7.86
CA THR A 197 3.86 16.05 6.62
C THR A 197 2.41 15.63 6.85
N PHE A 198 2.13 14.92 7.95
CA PHE A 198 0.76 14.56 8.35
C PHE A 198 -0.09 15.79 8.65
N VAL A 199 0.47 16.77 9.39
CA VAL A 199 -0.19 18.05 9.65
C VAL A 199 -0.52 18.75 8.33
N ALA A 200 0.44 18.88 7.42
CA ALA A 200 0.22 19.51 6.12
C ALA A 200 -0.82 18.78 5.25
N ALA A 201 -0.92 17.45 5.37
CA ALA A 201 -1.93 16.67 4.66
C ALA A 201 -3.34 16.82 5.25
N ALA A 202 -3.46 16.98 6.58
CA ALA A 202 -4.74 17.00 7.28
C ALA A 202 -5.34 18.41 7.44
N VAL A 203 -4.50 19.44 7.64
CA VAL A 203 -4.94 20.81 7.97
C VAL A 203 -5.91 21.42 6.95
N PRO A 204 -5.73 21.29 5.61
CA PRO A 204 -6.69 21.84 4.65
C PRO A 204 -8.12 21.35 4.90
N TRP A 205 -8.27 20.08 5.29
CA TRP A 205 -9.55 19.43 5.55
C TRP A 205 -10.14 19.77 6.91
N VAL A 206 -9.30 20.11 7.89
CA VAL A 206 -9.76 20.59 9.20
C VAL A 206 -10.22 22.05 9.13
N VAL A 207 -9.61 22.86 8.26
CA VAL A 207 -9.98 24.28 8.08
C VAL A 207 -11.23 24.43 7.22
N ALA A 208 -11.45 23.56 6.24
CA ALA A 208 -12.56 23.68 5.29
C ALA A 208 -13.96 23.83 5.94
N PRO A 209 -14.34 23.07 6.99
CA PRO A 209 -15.63 23.24 7.68
C PRO A 209 -15.83 24.60 8.36
N TYR A 210 -14.74 25.30 8.71
CA TYR A 210 -14.81 26.65 9.30
C TYR A 210 -14.78 27.74 8.23
N ALA A 211 -14.33 27.42 7.02
CA ALA A 211 -14.26 28.35 5.91
C ALA A 211 -15.53 28.31 5.04
N THR A 212 -16.27 27.19 5.07
CA THR A 212 -17.49 26.98 4.28
C THR A 212 -18.53 26.17 5.04
N ASP A 213 -19.77 26.69 5.13
CA ASP A 213 -20.87 26.08 5.87
C ASP A 213 -21.41 24.77 5.24
N SER A 214 -21.06 24.49 3.99
CA SER A 214 -21.45 23.28 3.27
C SER A 214 -20.63 22.04 3.63
N LEU A 215 -19.48 22.23 4.29
CA LEU A 215 -18.54 21.17 4.64
C LEU A 215 -18.55 20.92 6.16
N GLY A 216 -18.50 19.65 6.53
CA GLY A 216 -18.38 19.18 7.91
C GLY A 216 -17.06 18.45 8.16
N LEU A 217 -16.60 18.44 9.41
CA LEU A 217 -15.36 17.76 9.79
C LEU A 217 -15.50 16.24 9.68
N GLY A 218 -14.66 15.61 8.86
CA GLY A 218 -14.54 14.16 8.79
C GLY A 218 -13.67 13.61 9.94
N LEU A 219 -13.86 12.33 10.28
CA LEU A 219 -13.00 11.65 11.25
C LEU A 219 -11.57 11.42 10.71
N GLY A 220 -11.42 11.32 9.38
CA GLY A 220 -10.14 11.06 8.72
C GLY A 220 -9.03 12.03 9.12
N PRO A 221 -9.16 13.35 8.86
CA PRO A 221 -8.13 14.33 9.20
C PRO A 221 -7.82 14.40 10.69
N VAL A 222 -8.83 14.21 11.56
CA VAL A 222 -8.63 14.16 13.02
C VAL A 222 -7.71 12.99 13.37
N GLN A 223 -7.95 11.81 12.81
CA GLN A 223 -7.12 10.64 13.06
C GLN A 223 -5.69 10.79 12.51
N VAL A 224 -5.53 11.47 11.37
CA VAL A 224 -4.19 11.84 10.85
C VAL A 224 -3.45 12.77 11.80
N LEU A 225 -4.13 13.76 12.37
CA LEU A 225 -3.55 14.67 13.37
C LEU A 225 -3.19 13.93 14.66
N VAL A 226 -4.01 12.99 15.13
CA VAL A 226 -3.64 12.12 16.26
C VAL A 226 -2.38 11.33 15.93
N GLY A 227 -2.28 10.75 14.73
CA GLY A 227 -1.05 10.12 14.25
C GLY A 227 0.16 11.06 14.27
N ALA A 228 -0.02 12.32 13.86
CA ALA A 228 1.03 13.34 13.90
C ALA A 228 1.49 13.66 15.34
N VAL A 229 0.56 13.76 16.29
CA VAL A 229 0.86 13.97 17.72
C VAL A 229 1.62 12.78 18.30
N VAL A 230 1.23 11.54 17.97
CA VAL A 230 1.94 10.33 18.41
C VAL A 230 3.35 10.27 17.80
N ALA A 231 3.51 10.61 16.52
CA ALA A 231 4.82 10.69 15.87
C ALA A 231 5.72 11.75 16.52
N LEU A 232 5.17 12.93 16.85
CA LEU A 232 5.87 13.99 17.57
C LEU A 232 6.27 13.54 18.99
N GLY A 233 5.37 12.89 19.71
CA GLY A 233 5.66 12.29 21.02
C GLY A 233 6.79 11.26 20.95
N ALA A 234 6.78 10.40 19.92
CA ALA A 234 7.85 9.44 19.66
C ALA A 234 9.18 10.12 19.30
N ALA A 235 9.15 11.27 18.63
CA ALA A 235 10.34 12.06 18.32
C ALA A 235 10.94 12.78 19.54
N ILE A 236 10.12 13.17 20.52
CA ILE A 236 10.54 13.86 21.74
C ILE A 236 10.96 12.87 22.84
N SER A 237 10.38 11.67 22.86
CA SER A 237 10.68 10.60 23.83
C SER A 237 12.05 9.92 23.59
N THR A 238 13.06 10.72 23.24
CA THR A 238 14.47 10.29 23.07
C THR A 238 15.25 10.36 24.37
N LYS A 239 14.60 10.63 25.52
CA LYS A 239 15.25 10.50 26.82
C LYS A 239 15.79 9.07 26.89
N ALA A 240 17.12 8.92 26.98
CA ALA A 240 17.73 7.63 27.24
C ALA A 240 17.12 7.12 28.55
N PRO A 241 16.30 6.06 28.52
CA PRO A 241 15.94 5.39 29.76
C PRO A 241 17.29 4.86 30.29
N GLY A 242 17.70 5.28 31.48
CA GLY A 242 18.90 4.73 32.10
C GLY A 242 18.71 3.24 32.25
N ASP A 243 19.63 2.45 31.69
CA ASP A 243 19.84 1.00 31.79
C ASP A 243 18.65 0.01 31.71
N ASP A 244 17.41 0.50 31.69
CA ASP A 244 16.18 -0.24 31.43
C ASP A 244 16.03 -0.35 29.92
N ALA A 245 17.02 -1.04 29.36
CA ALA A 245 17.10 -1.60 28.05
C ALA A 245 15.83 -2.39 27.73
N ILE A 246 14.86 -1.76 27.07
CA ILE A 246 13.82 -2.50 26.36
C ILE A 246 14.49 -3.14 25.14
N THR A 247 14.92 -4.38 25.36
CA THR A 247 15.43 -5.33 24.36
C THR A 247 14.52 -5.34 23.13
N LEU A 248 15.12 -5.32 21.93
CA LEU A 248 14.44 -5.84 20.74
C LEU A 248 13.69 -7.10 21.12
N PRO A 249 12.48 -7.33 20.59
CA PRO A 249 11.97 -8.68 20.59
C PRO A 249 13.04 -9.52 19.88
N GLY A 250 13.76 -10.39 20.61
CA GLY A 250 14.81 -11.21 19.99
C GLY A 250 14.27 -11.89 18.74
N LEU A 251 15.12 -12.29 17.79
CA LEU A 251 14.71 -12.80 16.47
C LEU A 251 13.49 -13.75 16.54
N ARG A 252 13.47 -14.63 17.55
CA ARG A 252 12.33 -15.50 17.89
C ARG A 252 10.98 -14.77 18.07
N LYS A 253 10.94 -13.65 18.77
CA LYS A 253 9.75 -12.81 18.96
C LYS A 253 9.33 -12.12 17.66
N LEU A 254 10.26 -11.70 16.81
CA LEU A 254 9.93 -11.18 15.46
C LEU A 254 9.33 -12.26 14.57
N HIS A 255 9.90 -13.47 14.57
CA HIS A 255 9.30 -14.63 13.89
C HIS A 255 7.93 -14.98 14.44
N LEU A 256 7.76 -14.94 15.77
CA LEU A 256 6.47 -15.22 16.42
C LEU A 256 5.42 -14.16 16.07
N ALA A 257 5.79 -12.87 16.07
CA ALA A 257 4.90 -11.78 15.65
C ALA A 257 4.53 -11.92 14.17
N THR A 258 5.51 -12.17 13.30
CA THR A 258 5.28 -12.42 11.86
C THR A 258 4.33 -13.60 11.65
N ALA A 259 4.54 -14.71 12.36
CA ALA A 259 3.68 -15.88 12.31
C ALA A 259 2.28 -15.59 12.87
N ALA A 260 2.16 -14.82 13.95
CA ALA A 260 0.87 -14.47 14.54
C ALA A 260 0.04 -13.59 13.61
N PHE A 261 0.62 -12.51 13.08
CA PHE A 261 -0.07 -11.63 12.12
C PHE A 261 -0.36 -12.34 10.80
N GLY A 262 0.56 -13.17 10.30
CA GLY A 262 0.33 -14.01 9.14
C GLY A 262 -0.83 -15.00 9.36
N ALA A 263 -0.87 -15.69 10.50
CA ALA A 263 -1.96 -16.60 10.83
C ALA A 263 -3.30 -15.87 10.94
N LEU A 264 -3.35 -14.70 11.59
CA LEU A 264 -4.55 -13.88 11.66
C LEU A 264 -4.99 -13.40 10.28
N ALA A 265 -4.06 -13.00 9.41
CA ALA A 265 -4.35 -12.64 8.02
C ALA A 265 -4.96 -13.83 7.25
N GLY A 266 -4.38 -15.03 7.40
CA GLY A 266 -4.89 -16.25 6.79
C GLY A 266 -6.29 -16.65 7.28
N VAL A 267 -6.53 -16.61 8.60
CA VAL A 267 -7.84 -16.90 9.21
C VAL A 267 -8.89 -15.89 8.76
N THR A 268 -8.57 -14.60 8.76
CA THR A 268 -9.51 -13.56 8.31
C THR A 268 -9.78 -13.63 6.80
N ALA A 269 -8.80 -14.02 5.97
CA ALA A 269 -9.02 -14.29 4.55
C ALA A 269 -9.97 -15.48 4.34
N LEU A 270 -9.76 -16.59 5.06
CA LEU A 270 -10.64 -17.77 5.01
C LEU A 270 -12.06 -17.44 5.49
N ALA A 271 -12.18 -16.69 6.59
CA ALA A 271 -13.47 -16.22 7.08
C ALA A 271 -14.14 -15.26 6.09
N GLY A 272 -13.36 -14.39 5.44
CA GLY A 272 -13.82 -13.54 4.34
C GLY A 272 -14.35 -14.35 3.16
N ALA A 273 -13.69 -15.46 2.81
CA ALA A 273 -14.11 -16.36 1.74
C ALA A 273 -15.42 -17.10 2.04
N LEU A 274 -15.71 -17.33 3.32
CA LEU A 274 -16.86 -18.10 3.81
C LEU A 274 -18.08 -17.25 4.10
N LEU A 275 -17.89 -15.96 4.38
CA LEU A 275 -18.96 -15.04 4.77
C LEU A 275 -19.41 -14.20 3.56
N PRO A 276 -20.68 -13.75 3.55
CA PRO A 276 -21.19 -12.94 2.44
C PRO A 276 -20.36 -11.68 2.21
N GLN A 277 -19.97 -11.41 0.97
CA GLN A 277 -19.26 -10.18 0.60
C GLN A 277 -20.20 -8.98 0.49
N LEU A 278 -21.48 -9.24 0.25
CA LEU A 278 -22.53 -8.25 0.11
C LEU A 278 -23.65 -8.50 1.12
N ALA A 279 -24.11 -7.43 1.77
CA ALA A 279 -25.35 -7.41 2.51
C ALA A 279 -26.43 -6.85 1.58
N LEU A 280 -27.39 -7.69 1.22
CA LEU A 280 -28.45 -7.38 0.29
C LEU A 280 -29.78 -7.15 1.01
N PRO A 281 -30.62 -6.21 0.52
CA PRO A 281 -32.00 -6.10 0.95
C PRO A 281 -32.77 -7.42 0.76
N PRO A 282 -33.78 -7.73 1.57
CA PRO A 282 -34.51 -9.01 1.52
C PRO A 282 -35.18 -9.31 0.18
N ALA A 283 -35.40 -8.28 -0.64
CA ALA A 283 -36.02 -8.40 -1.96
C ALA A 283 -35.06 -8.90 -3.05
N LEU A 284 -33.75 -8.96 -2.78
CA LEU A 284 -32.73 -9.39 -3.75
C LEU A 284 -32.14 -10.74 -3.36
N THR A 285 -32.00 -11.62 -4.35
CA THR A 285 -31.27 -12.89 -4.19
C THR A 285 -29.76 -12.63 -4.24
N ALA A 286 -29.02 -13.25 -3.33
CA ALA A 286 -27.56 -13.14 -3.31
C ALA A 286 -26.93 -13.78 -4.55
N PRO A 287 -26.11 -13.05 -5.33
CA PRO A 287 -25.31 -13.64 -6.38
C PRO A 287 -24.18 -14.47 -5.77
N ASP A 288 -23.70 -15.47 -6.51
CA ASP A 288 -22.51 -16.22 -6.11
C ASP A 288 -21.25 -15.35 -6.20
N ASP A 289 -20.54 -15.19 -5.09
CA ASP A 289 -19.31 -14.40 -5.00
C ASP A 289 -18.09 -15.18 -5.51
N TYR A 290 -17.96 -15.31 -6.83
CA TYR A 290 -16.83 -16.01 -7.46
C TYR A 290 -15.47 -15.37 -7.12
N SER A 291 -15.40 -14.04 -7.05
CA SER A 291 -14.14 -13.32 -6.77
C SER A 291 -13.55 -13.65 -5.39
N ALA A 292 -14.41 -13.95 -4.40
CA ALA A 292 -13.96 -14.33 -3.06
C ALA A 292 -13.38 -15.75 -2.99
N ARG A 293 -13.63 -16.62 -3.98
CA ARG A 293 -13.15 -18.01 -3.96
C ARG A 293 -11.63 -18.11 -3.97
N LEU A 294 -10.92 -17.10 -4.49
CA LEU A 294 -9.46 -17.07 -4.48
C LEU A 294 -8.88 -16.82 -3.08
N LEU A 295 -9.68 -16.33 -2.13
CA LEU A 295 -9.28 -16.17 -0.73
C LEU A 295 -9.07 -17.52 -0.03
N TRP A 296 -9.70 -18.59 -0.50
CA TRP A 296 -9.48 -19.95 0.04
C TRP A 296 -8.04 -20.41 -0.08
N PRO A 297 -7.46 -20.53 -1.29
CA PRO A 297 -6.07 -20.94 -1.43
C PRO A 297 -5.12 -19.91 -0.80
N ALA A 298 -5.38 -18.60 -0.95
CA ALA A 298 -4.53 -17.57 -0.36
C ALA A 298 -4.47 -17.64 1.18
N GLY A 299 -5.63 -17.70 1.84
CA GLY A 299 -5.75 -17.76 3.29
C GLY A 299 -5.17 -19.04 3.87
N LEU A 300 -5.44 -20.20 3.25
CA LEU A 300 -4.89 -21.49 3.67
C LEU A 300 -3.36 -21.49 3.57
N LEU A 301 -2.82 -20.98 2.47
CA LEU A 301 -1.39 -20.97 2.20
C LEU A 301 -0.62 -20.10 3.20
N VAL A 302 -1.12 -18.89 3.46
CA VAL A 302 -0.52 -18.00 4.46
C VAL A 302 -0.62 -18.61 5.86
N LEU A 303 -1.76 -19.23 6.21
CA LEU A 303 -1.94 -19.88 7.50
C LEU A 303 -0.96 -21.06 7.70
N VAL A 304 -0.79 -21.90 6.69
CA VAL A 304 0.15 -23.03 6.72
C VAL A 304 1.60 -22.56 6.85
N LEU A 305 2.01 -21.54 6.07
CA LEU A 305 3.37 -21.00 6.15
C LEU A 305 3.62 -20.25 7.46
N ALA A 306 2.62 -19.57 8.01
CA ALA A 306 2.69 -18.95 9.33
C ALA A 306 2.87 -20.01 10.42
N ALA A 307 2.14 -21.14 10.35
CA ALA A 307 2.34 -22.27 11.24
C ALA A 307 3.74 -22.90 11.07
N ALA A 308 4.20 -23.08 9.82
CA ALA A 308 5.54 -23.58 9.52
C ALA A 308 6.64 -22.67 10.09
N LEU A 309 6.46 -21.34 10.07
CA LEU A 309 7.40 -20.39 10.69
C LEU A 309 7.52 -20.57 12.20
N ARG A 310 6.46 -21.04 12.88
CA ARG A 310 6.55 -21.38 14.32
C ARG A 310 7.39 -22.63 14.57
N LEU A 311 7.46 -23.53 13.59
CA LEU A 311 8.20 -24.79 13.67
C LEU A 311 9.65 -24.63 13.19
N THR A 312 9.88 -23.81 12.17
CA THR A 312 11.20 -23.58 11.58
C THR A 312 11.37 -22.15 11.07
N PRO A 313 12.45 -21.44 11.45
CA PRO A 313 12.74 -20.08 10.95
C PRO A 313 12.96 -20.06 9.43
N ARG A 314 13.30 -21.21 8.83
CA ARG A 314 13.52 -21.36 7.38
C ARG A 314 12.27 -21.11 6.53
N ALA A 315 11.08 -21.15 7.12
CA ALA A 315 9.83 -20.84 6.42
C ALA A 315 9.62 -19.34 6.18
N ARG A 316 10.36 -18.45 6.88
CA ARG A 316 10.17 -17.00 6.80
C ARG A 316 10.25 -16.45 5.37
N PRO A 317 11.27 -16.79 4.54
CA PRO A 317 11.36 -16.23 3.19
C PRO A 317 10.19 -16.66 2.31
N ALA A 318 9.72 -17.91 2.45
CA ALA A 318 8.55 -18.42 1.75
C ALA A 318 7.29 -17.66 2.16
N LEU A 319 7.06 -17.47 3.47
CA LEU A 319 5.94 -16.70 4.00
C LEU A 319 5.97 -15.24 3.50
N ALA A 320 7.15 -14.61 3.49
CA ALA A 320 7.30 -13.22 3.05
C ALA A 320 6.81 -12.99 1.61
N ALA A 321 7.17 -13.89 0.67
CA ALA A 321 6.66 -13.83 -0.69
C ALA A 321 5.17 -14.24 -0.78
N ALA A 322 4.79 -15.30 -0.08
CA ALA A 322 3.44 -15.83 -0.09
C ALA A 322 2.37 -14.87 0.45
N LEU A 323 2.73 -13.93 1.33
CA LEU A 323 1.82 -12.90 1.82
C LEU A 323 1.20 -12.06 0.69
N ALA A 324 1.83 -12.00 -0.49
CA ALA A 324 1.27 -11.34 -1.67
C ALA A 324 0.04 -12.05 -2.27
N THR A 325 -0.24 -13.31 -1.89
CA THR A 325 -1.50 -13.98 -2.27
C THR A 325 -2.73 -13.31 -1.65
N VAL A 326 -2.58 -12.67 -0.49
CA VAL A 326 -3.68 -11.97 0.19
C VAL A 326 -4.14 -10.74 -0.60
N PRO A 327 -3.29 -9.77 -0.98
CA PRO A 327 -3.71 -8.67 -1.85
C PRO A 327 -4.13 -9.15 -3.24
N LEU A 328 -3.51 -10.21 -3.80
CA LEU A 328 -3.94 -10.79 -5.07
C LEU A 328 -5.41 -11.23 -5.05
N ALA A 329 -5.81 -11.98 -4.04
CA ALA A 329 -7.18 -12.49 -3.91
C ALA A 329 -8.15 -11.44 -3.33
N GLY A 330 -7.74 -10.79 -2.24
CA GLY A 330 -8.59 -9.90 -1.46
C GLY A 330 -8.97 -8.62 -2.18
N LEU A 331 -8.04 -8.00 -2.92
CA LEU A 331 -8.39 -6.78 -3.66
C LEU A 331 -9.29 -7.06 -4.87
N GLY A 332 -9.22 -8.26 -5.46
CA GLY A 332 -10.19 -8.69 -6.47
C GLY A 332 -11.59 -8.89 -5.88
N ALA A 333 -11.69 -9.53 -4.71
CA ALA A 333 -12.96 -9.69 -3.99
C ALA A 333 -13.57 -8.34 -3.58
N LEU A 334 -12.75 -7.44 -3.04
CA LEU A 334 -13.17 -6.10 -2.65
C LEU A 334 -13.57 -5.23 -3.85
N ASP A 335 -12.91 -5.37 -5.00
CA ASP A 335 -13.28 -4.66 -6.23
C ASP A 335 -14.69 -5.06 -6.69
N SER A 336 -15.01 -6.35 -6.67
CA SER A 336 -16.35 -6.85 -6.98
C SER A 336 -17.40 -6.34 -5.98
N ALA A 337 -17.11 -6.41 -4.69
CA ALA A 337 -18.02 -5.89 -3.65
C ALA A 337 -18.24 -4.38 -3.80
N HIS A 338 -17.16 -3.62 -4.03
CA HIS A 338 -17.22 -2.18 -4.24
C HIS A 338 -18.06 -1.82 -5.47
N ALA A 339 -17.79 -2.45 -6.61
CA ALA A 339 -18.55 -2.23 -7.84
C ALA A 339 -20.06 -2.46 -7.64
N ALA A 340 -20.45 -3.51 -6.90
CA ALA A 340 -21.86 -3.78 -6.59
C ALA A 340 -22.49 -2.69 -5.71
N THR A 341 -21.77 -2.18 -4.70
CA THR A 341 -22.28 -1.10 -3.84
C THR A 341 -22.46 0.22 -4.59
N GLN A 342 -21.70 0.48 -5.66
CA GLN A 342 -21.84 1.70 -6.47
C GLN A 342 -23.15 1.73 -7.27
N VAL A 343 -23.72 0.58 -7.66
CA VAL A 343 -24.96 0.51 -8.47
C VAL A 343 -26.16 1.17 -7.75
N THR A 344 -26.23 1.03 -6.43
CA THR A 344 -27.29 1.62 -5.60
C THR A 344 -26.83 2.90 -4.88
N SER A 345 -25.63 3.40 -5.16
CA SER A 345 -25.11 4.60 -4.49
C SER A 345 -25.67 5.88 -5.11
N GLY A 346 -26.83 6.33 -4.63
CA GLY A 346 -27.46 7.60 -5.03
C GLY A 346 -28.38 7.52 -6.25
N SER A 347 -28.77 6.30 -6.65
CA SER A 347 -29.76 6.08 -7.70
C SER A 347 -31.18 5.99 -7.12
N ALA A 348 -32.19 6.36 -7.92
CA ALA A 348 -33.60 6.16 -7.53
C ALA A 348 -33.92 4.69 -7.22
N LEU A 349 -33.15 3.76 -7.78
CA LEU A 349 -33.19 2.32 -7.50
C LEU A 349 -32.89 1.99 -6.02
N ALA A 350 -32.06 2.78 -5.34
CA ALA A 350 -31.74 2.56 -3.93
C ALA A 350 -32.94 2.84 -3.01
N VAL A 351 -33.79 3.79 -3.41
CA VAL A 351 -35.01 4.15 -2.68
C VAL A 351 -36.08 3.07 -2.84
N SER A 352 -36.14 2.41 -4.00
CA SER A 352 -37.15 1.39 -4.29
C SER A 352 -36.74 -0.03 -3.89
N LEU A 353 -35.46 -0.40 -4.00
CA LEU A 353 -34.97 -1.77 -3.75
C LEU A 353 -34.17 -1.92 -2.45
N GLY A 354 -33.82 -0.81 -1.80
CA GLY A 354 -32.89 -0.80 -0.67
C GLY A 354 -31.43 -0.70 -1.11
N ARG A 355 -30.55 -0.34 -0.16
CA ARG A 355 -29.12 -0.13 -0.41
C ARG A 355 -28.34 -1.44 -0.34
N ILE A 356 -27.42 -1.66 -1.27
CA ILE A 356 -26.44 -2.75 -1.20
C ILE A 356 -25.27 -2.26 -0.34
N GLU A 357 -24.95 -3.01 0.71
CA GLU A 357 -23.87 -2.67 1.63
C GLU A 357 -22.75 -3.73 1.61
N PRO A 358 -21.50 -3.36 1.97
CA PRO A 358 -20.44 -4.34 2.17
C PRO A 358 -20.82 -5.31 3.27
N GLY A 359 -20.81 -6.61 2.96
CA GLY A 359 -21.07 -7.68 3.92
C GLY A 359 -19.89 -7.91 4.87
N THR A 360 -20.11 -8.74 5.88
CA THR A 360 -19.08 -9.11 6.88
C THR A 360 -17.84 -9.72 6.22
N GLY A 361 -18.00 -10.48 5.13
CA GLY A 361 -16.90 -11.08 4.38
C GLY A 361 -15.97 -10.03 3.76
N ALA A 362 -16.53 -8.92 3.26
CA ALA A 362 -15.74 -7.82 2.70
C ALA A 362 -14.90 -7.12 3.78
N TRP A 363 -15.51 -6.85 4.95
CA TRP A 363 -14.78 -6.25 6.07
C TRP A 363 -13.64 -7.13 6.58
N LEU A 364 -13.86 -8.44 6.71
CA LEU A 364 -12.82 -9.38 7.12
C LEU A 364 -11.70 -9.51 6.07
N THR A 365 -12.06 -9.42 4.79
CA THR A 365 -11.08 -9.37 3.69
C THR A 365 -10.23 -8.10 3.79
N ALA A 366 -10.82 -6.94 4.07
CA ALA A 366 -10.09 -5.70 4.30
C ALA A 366 -9.15 -5.79 5.51
N VAL A 367 -9.61 -6.38 6.62
CA VAL A 367 -8.77 -6.64 7.81
C VAL A 367 -7.61 -7.58 7.46
N SER A 368 -7.84 -8.62 6.67
CA SER A 368 -6.80 -9.55 6.21
C SER A 368 -5.69 -8.84 5.44
N LEU A 369 -6.02 -7.89 4.57
CA LEU A 369 -5.04 -7.09 3.84
C LEU A 369 -4.12 -6.28 4.77
N VAL A 370 -4.70 -5.64 5.79
CA VAL A 370 -3.93 -4.87 6.78
C VAL A 370 -3.00 -5.79 7.57
N LEU A 371 -3.52 -6.92 8.05
CA LEU A 371 -2.73 -7.91 8.80
C LEU A 371 -1.61 -8.51 7.95
N ALA A 372 -1.87 -8.80 6.68
CA ALA A 372 -0.87 -9.30 5.75
C ALA A 372 0.24 -8.27 5.48
N ALA A 373 -0.12 -6.99 5.34
CA ALA A 373 0.86 -5.91 5.20
C ALA A 373 1.75 -5.78 6.44
N VAL A 374 1.17 -5.83 7.64
CA VAL A 374 1.93 -5.82 8.90
C VAL A 374 2.87 -7.03 8.98
N ALA A 375 2.36 -8.23 8.67
CA ALA A 375 3.16 -9.46 8.64
C ALA A 375 4.31 -9.37 7.63
N ALA A 376 4.09 -8.76 6.46
CA ALA A 376 5.12 -8.59 5.43
C ALA A 376 6.24 -7.67 5.91
N VAL A 377 5.89 -6.54 6.56
CA VAL A 377 6.91 -5.64 7.13
C VAL A 377 7.70 -6.34 8.23
N LEU A 378 7.03 -7.05 9.15
CA LEU A 378 7.72 -7.83 10.20
C LEU A 378 8.63 -8.91 9.60
N ALA A 379 8.22 -9.58 8.52
CA ALA A 379 9.03 -10.58 7.83
C ALA A 379 10.28 -9.97 7.18
N VAL A 380 10.19 -8.75 6.65
CA VAL A 380 11.33 -7.99 6.11
C VAL A 380 12.27 -7.58 7.24
N LEU A 381 11.76 -7.03 8.35
CA LEU A 381 12.56 -6.65 9.52
C LEU A 381 13.28 -7.86 10.13
N ALA A 382 12.59 -9.00 10.25
CA ALA A 382 13.21 -10.24 10.69
C ALA A 382 14.31 -10.72 9.73
N GLY A 383 14.14 -10.51 8.41
CA GLY A 383 15.16 -10.83 7.43
C GLY A 383 16.38 -9.89 7.46
N ALA A 384 16.21 -8.64 7.86
CA ALA A 384 17.31 -7.72 8.12
C ALA A 384 18.08 -8.16 9.38
N ALA A 385 17.37 -8.45 10.47
CA ALA A 385 17.99 -8.94 11.71
C ALA A 385 18.76 -10.27 11.52
N GLU A 386 18.25 -11.18 10.68
CA GLU A 386 18.96 -12.42 10.32
C GLU A 386 20.32 -12.16 9.63
N ARG A 387 20.45 -11.06 8.88
CA ARG A 387 21.70 -10.69 8.20
C ARG A 387 22.73 -10.16 9.18
N ASP A 388 22.29 -9.32 10.12
CA ASP A 388 23.16 -8.69 11.11
C ASP A 388 23.74 -9.73 12.10
N GLU A 389 22.98 -10.80 12.41
CA GLU A 389 23.46 -11.87 13.30
C GLU A 389 24.46 -12.84 12.64
N THR A 390 24.65 -12.80 11.31
CA THR A 390 25.39 -13.84 10.57
C THR A 390 26.45 -13.28 9.61
N GLU A 391 27.25 -12.31 10.06
CA GLU A 391 28.28 -11.60 9.27
C GLU A 391 29.44 -12.46 8.69
N GLU A 392 29.47 -13.79 8.88
CA GLU A 392 30.66 -14.59 8.59
C GLU A 392 30.73 -15.26 7.20
N GLU A 393 29.66 -15.24 6.38
CA GLU A 393 29.68 -15.92 5.05
C GLU A 393 29.63 -14.93 3.87
N PRO A 394 30.58 -15.03 2.91
CA PRO A 394 30.55 -14.22 1.70
C PRO A 394 29.33 -14.55 0.83
N PRO A 395 28.78 -13.56 0.10
CA PRO A 395 27.66 -13.78 -0.80
C PRO A 395 28.01 -14.81 -1.88
N ALA A 396 27.22 -15.88 -1.99
CA ALA A 396 27.42 -16.91 -2.99
C ALA A 396 27.34 -16.34 -4.42
N GLU A 397 28.33 -16.67 -5.27
CA GLU A 397 28.30 -16.30 -6.68
C GLU A 397 27.04 -16.86 -7.36
N THR A 398 26.37 -16.02 -8.15
CA THR A 398 25.13 -16.41 -8.82
C THR A 398 25.47 -17.23 -10.07
N SER A 399 25.09 -18.50 -10.09
CA SER A 399 25.33 -19.38 -11.25
C SER A 399 24.49 -18.95 -12.45
N LEU A 400 25.06 -19.06 -13.67
CA LEU A 400 24.37 -18.71 -14.93
C LEU A 400 23.02 -19.45 -15.10
N PRO A 401 22.87 -20.74 -14.75
CA PRO A 401 21.58 -21.43 -14.82
C PRO A 401 20.52 -20.82 -13.89
N LEU A 402 20.91 -20.36 -12.70
CA LEU A 402 20.00 -19.68 -11.78
C LEU A 402 19.55 -18.34 -12.36
N VAL A 403 20.46 -17.54 -12.92
CA VAL A 403 20.11 -16.27 -13.59
C VAL A 403 19.11 -16.52 -14.72
N GLY A 404 19.37 -17.51 -15.59
CA GLY A 404 18.46 -17.88 -16.68
C GLY A 404 17.06 -18.26 -16.17
N ALA A 405 16.98 -19.08 -15.10
CA ALA A 405 15.71 -19.47 -14.50
C ALA A 405 14.96 -18.29 -13.86
N LEU A 406 15.67 -17.38 -13.18
CA LEU A 406 15.08 -16.18 -12.58
C LEU A 406 14.53 -15.22 -13.64
N VAL A 407 15.28 -14.95 -14.71
CA VAL A 407 14.85 -14.09 -15.82
C VAL A 407 13.64 -14.70 -16.54
N THR A 408 13.69 -16.00 -16.82
CA THR A 408 12.57 -16.72 -17.46
C THR A 408 11.31 -16.65 -16.59
N THR A 409 11.45 -16.89 -15.28
CA THR A 409 10.34 -16.78 -14.32
C THR A 409 9.76 -15.36 -14.32
N GLY A 410 10.62 -14.33 -14.30
CA GLY A 410 10.20 -12.94 -14.32
C GLY A 410 9.43 -12.55 -15.58
N LEU A 411 9.93 -12.92 -16.76
CA LEU A 411 9.26 -12.65 -18.04
C LEU A 411 7.89 -13.34 -18.13
N LEU A 412 7.82 -14.62 -17.74
CA LEU A 412 6.56 -15.37 -17.72
C LEU A 412 5.57 -14.79 -16.69
N ALA A 413 6.06 -14.39 -15.51
CA ALA A 413 5.22 -13.74 -14.49
C ALA A 413 4.63 -12.42 -14.99
N VAL A 414 5.40 -11.57 -15.67
CA VAL A 414 4.88 -10.34 -16.27
C VAL A 414 3.72 -10.66 -17.22
N GLY A 415 3.89 -11.64 -18.12
CA GLY A 415 2.81 -12.06 -19.00
C GLY A 415 1.61 -12.67 -18.27
N ALA A 416 1.84 -13.45 -17.20
CA ALA A 416 0.80 -14.08 -16.38
C ALA A 416 -0.10 -13.08 -15.63
N PHE A 417 0.46 -11.94 -15.21
CA PHE A 417 -0.28 -10.87 -14.55
C PHE A 417 -0.82 -9.82 -15.52
N ALA A 418 -0.14 -9.59 -16.66
CA ALA A 418 -0.59 -8.65 -17.69
C ALA A 418 -1.76 -9.17 -18.53
N LEU A 419 -1.85 -10.49 -18.73
CA LEU A 419 -2.88 -11.13 -19.54
C LEU A 419 -3.99 -11.76 -18.69
N PRO A 420 -5.21 -11.84 -19.22
CA PRO A 420 -6.32 -12.49 -18.52
C PRO A 420 -6.06 -13.99 -18.33
N VAL A 421 -6.49 -14.52 -17.18
CA VAL A 421 -6.48 -15.97 -16.87
C VAL A 421 -7.74 -16.66 -17.37
N ILE A 422 -8.86 -15.92 -17.48
CA ILE A 422 -10.15 -16.40 -17.94
C ILE A 422 -10.65 -15.48 -19.05
N LYS A 423 -11.27 -16.07 -20.08
CA LYS A 423 -12.01 -15.35 -21.12
C LYS A 423 -13.41 -15.94 -21.27
N ALA A 424 -14.40 -15.08 -21.48
CA ALA A 424 -15.76 -15.44 -21.88
C ALA A 424 -16.37 -14.25 -22.63
N PRO A 425 -17.39 -14.45 -23.51
CA PRO A 425 -18.00 -13.36 -24.27
C PRO A 425 -18.57 -12.22 -23.41
N GLU A 426 -19.14 -12.57 -22.26
CA GLU A 426 -19.80 -11.62 -21.34
C GLU A 426 -18.89 -11.14 -20.21
N LEU A 427 -17.66 -11.67 -20.12
CA LEU A 427 -16.73 -11.37 -19.05
C LEU A 427 -15.69 -10.33 -19.49
N THR A 428 -15.72 -9.16 -18.86
CA THR A 428 -14.63 -8.18 -18.96
C THR A 428 -13.56 -8.50 -17.91
N PRO A 429 -12.37 -9.00 -18.31
CA PRO A 429 -11.33 -9.33 -17.35
C PRO A 429 -10.72 -8.05 -16.75
N ILE A 430 -10.29 -8.13 -15.49
CA ILE A 430 -9.61 -7.03 -14.81
C ILE A 430 -8.22 -6.83 -15.46
N PRO A 431 -7.96 -5.69 -16.14
CA PRO A 431 -6.65 -5.41 -16.71
C PRO A 431 -5.64 -5.06 -15.61
N LEU A 432 -4.36 -5.31 -15.87
CA LEU A 432 -3.28 -4.95 -14.94
C LEU A 432 -3.16 -3.44 -14.70
N LEU A 433 -3.44 -2.62 -15.72
CA LEU A 433 -3.23 -1.17 -15.71
C LEU A 433 -4.52 -0.34 -15.62
N ASP A 434 -5.65 -0.97 -15.27
CA ASP A 434 -6.92 -0.27 -15.06
C ASP A 434 -6.95 0.50 -13.73
N LEU A 435 -5.96 0.25 -12.86
CA LEU A 435 -5.74 0.93 -11.58
C LEU A 435 -6.94 0.89 -10.62
N ARG A 436 -7.87 -0.05 -10.84
CA ARG A 436 -8.92 -0.43 -9.89
C ARG A 436 -8.36 -1.25 -8.74
N LEU A 437 -9.14 -1.49 -7.69
CA LEU A 437 -8.71 -2.30 -6.54
C LEU A 437 -8.15 -3.65 -6.99
N GLY A 438 -8.87 -4.36 -7.87
CA GLY A 438 -8.42 -5.65 -8.41
C GLY A 438 -7.08 -5.58 -9.14
N SER A 439 -6.86 -4.52 -9.93
CA SER A 439 -5.59 -4.26 -10.63
C SER A 439 -4.43 -4.03 -9.65
N TRP A 440 -4.68 -3.35 -8.52
CA TRP A 440 -3.69 -3.20 -7.45
C TRP A 440 -3.28 -4.53 -6.83
N GLY A 441 -4.22 -5.47 -6.67
CA GLY A 441 -3.91 -6.83 -6.24
C GLY A 441 -2.94 -7.53 -7.17
N LEU A 442 -3.16 -7.42 -8.49
CA LEU A 442 -2.27 -7.97 -9.51
C LEU A 442 -0.90 -7.29 -9.51
N LEU A 443 -0.85 -5.96 -9.42
CA LEU A 443 0.38 -5.17 -9.40
C LEU A 443 1.24 -5.47 -8.16
N LEU A 444 0.63 -5.53 -6.98
CA LEU A 444 1.32 -5.85 -5.73
C LEU A 444 1.90 -7.27 -5.76
N ALA A 445 1.14 -8.23 -6.30
CA ALA A 445 1.61 -9.60 -6.47
C ALA A 445 2.78 -9.68 -7.45
N LEU A 446 2.66 -9.07 -8.63
CA LEU A 446 3.73 -9.03 -9.63
C LEU A 446 4.98 -8.34 -9.08
N ALA A 447 4.84 -7.18 -8.43
CA ALA A 447 5.95 -6.46 -7.83
C ALA A 447 6.65 -7.30 -6.76
N THR A 448 5.90 -7.99 -5.90
CA THR A 448 6.46 -8.89 -4.88
C THR A 448 7.23 -10.04 -5.52
N VAL A 449 6.70 -10.65 -6.59
CA VAL A 449 7.39 -11.70 -7.35
C VAL A 449 8.71 -11.18 -7.93
N LEU A 450 8.71 -10.04 -8.61
CA LEU A 450 9.93 -9.48 -9.22
C LEU A 450 10.98 -9.09 -8.17
N ILE A 451 10.56 -8.49 -7.05
CA ILE A 451 11.45 -8.16 -5.92
C ILE A 451 12.02 -9.45 -5.33
N ALA A 452 11.18 -10.47 -5.10
CA ALA A 452 11.62 -11.75 -4.55
C ALA A 452 12.62 -12.47 -5.47
N LEU A 453 12.43 -12.43 -6.79
CA LEU A 453 13.39 -12.96 -7.76
C LEU A 453 14.75 -12.22 -7.67
N ALA A 454 14.73 -10.89 -7.60
CA ALA A 454 15.95 -10.09 -7.46
C ALA A 454 16.68 -10.34 -6.13
N VAL A 455 15.92 -10.49 -5.04
CA VAL A 455 16.46 -10.82 -3.72
C VAL A 455 17.02 -12.24 -3.69
N ALA A 456 16.34 -13.21 -4.33
CA ALA A 456 16.76 -14.62 -4.38
C ALA A 456 18.13 -14.81 -5.08
N ALA A 457 18.44 -13.98 -6.09
CA ALA A 457 19.74 -14.00 -6.77
C ALA A 457 20.91 -13.82 -5.80
N LYS A 458 20.73 -12.94 -4.80
CA LYS A 458 21.74 -12.58 -3.79
C LYS A 458 21.55 -13.29 -2.45
N ALA A 459 20.50 -14.09 -2.30
CA ALA A 459 20.21 -14.81 -1.06
C ALA A 459 21.05 -16.09 -0.93
N ARG A 460 21.31 -16.51 0.31
CA ARG A 460 21.88 -17.83 0.62
C ARG A 460 21.04 -18.95 0.00
N ALA A 461 21.66 -20.08 -0.35
CA ALA A 461 21.06 -21.18 -1.11
C ALA A 461 19.66 -21.60 -0.60
N LEU A 462 19.54 -21.93 0.69
CA LEU A 462 18.28 -22.37 1.31
C LEU A 462 17.25 -21.25 1.46
N ALA A 463 17.68 -20.05 1.84
CA ALA A 463 16.78 -18.90 1.98
C ALA A 463 16.23 -18.43 0.62
N GLY A 464 17.07 -18.42 -0.41
CA GLY A 464 16.68 -18.17 -1.79
C GLY A 464 15.72 -19.23 -2.32
N ALA A 465 15.98 -20.51 -2.04
CA ALA A 465 15.07 -21.60 -2.43
C ALA A 465 13.70 -21.48 -1.75
N ALA A 466 13.66 -21.17 -0.45
CA ALA A 466 12.41 -20.94 0.27
C ALA A 466 11.64 -19.73 -0.29
N LEU A 467 12.34 -18.62 -0.59
CA LEU A 467 11.75 -17.43 -1.19
C LEU A 467 11.14 -17.74 -2.57
N LEU A 468 11.87 -18.47 -3.42
CA LEU A 468 11.40 -18.91 -4.74
C LEU A 468 10.24 -19.92 -4.66
N GLY A 469 10.23 -20.77 -3.63
CA GLY A 469 9.07 -21.59 -3.29
C GLY A 469 7.84 -20.74 -2.97
N GLY A 470 7.99 -19.67 -2.17
CA GLY A 470 6.94 -18.68 -1.93
C GLY A 470 6.45 -17.98 -3.21
N VAL A 471 7.36 -17.64 -4.13
CA VAL A 471 7.01 -17.09 -5.45
C VAL A 471 6.19 -18.08 -6.28
N ALA A 472 6.59 -19.35 -6.32
CA ALA A 472 5.84 -20.40 -7.02
C ALA A 472 4.42 -20.54 -6.46
N LEU A 473 4.24 -20.40 -5.15
CA LEU A 473 2.94 -20.43 -4.49
C LEU A 473 2.04 -19.23 -4.85
N VAL A 474 2.62 -18.03 -5.02
CA VAL A 474 1.88 -16.85 -5.54
C VAL A 474 1.41 -17.10 -6.97
N LEU A 475 2.28 -17.61 -7.83
CA LEU A 475 1.96 -17.92 -9.24
C LEU A 475 0.95 -19.06 -9.36
N LEU A 476 1.04 -20.08 -8.49
CA LEU A 476 0.05 -21.15 -8.41
C LEU A 476 -1.33 -20.62 -7.99
N THR A 477 -1.37 -19.65 -7.07
CA THR A 477 -2.63 -18.97 -6.70
C THR A 477 -3.23 -18.27 -7.92
N ARG A 478 -2.40 -17.64 -8.77
CA ARG A 478 -2.86 -17.06 -10.05
C ARG A 478 -3.41 -18.13 -11.02
N VAL A 479 -2.82 -19.32 -11.06
CA VAL A 479 -3.35 -20.46 -11.86
C VAL A 479 -4.71 -20.92 -11.36
N LEU A 480 -4.92 -20.95 -10.04
CA LEU A 480 -6.16 -21.40 -9.41
C LEU A 480 -7.35 -20.47 -9.66
N GLU A 481 -7.15 -19.26 -10.18
CA GLU A 481 -8.27 -18.37 -10.53
C GLU A 481 -9.22 -19.02 -11.54
N TYR A 482 -8.69 -19.66 -12.59
CA TYR A 482 -9.54 -20.31 -13.60
C TYR A 482 -10.45 -21.40 -13.02
N PRO A 483 -9.94 -22.48 -12.42
CA PRO A 483 -10.81 -23.56 -11.93
C PRO A 483 -11.76 -23.12 -10.81
N LEU A 484 -11.39 -22.10 -10.01
CA LEU A 484 -12.22 -21.63 -8.91
C LEU A 484 -13.32 -20.65 -9.35
N THR A 485 -13.09 -19.90 -10.43
CA THR A 485 -13.97 -18.81 -10.84
C THR A 485 -14.56 -18.95 -12.26
N SER A 486 -14.27 -20.05 -12.98
CA SER A 486 -14.79 -20.30 -14.32
C SER A 486 -16.32 -20.28 -14.41
N ALA A 487 -17.02 -20.75 -13.37
CA ALA A 487 -18.48 -20.77 -13.34
C ALA A 487 -19.13 -19.37 -13.27
N ARG A 488 -18.36 -18.27 -13.21
CA ARG A 488 -18.88 -16.90 -13.21
C ARG A 488 -19.42 -16.42 -14.56
N ALA A 489 -19.12 -17.13 -15.64
CA ALA A 489 -19.58 -16.80 -16.98
C ALA A 489 -19.83 -18.08 -17.78
N GLU A 490 -20.88 -18.08 -18.59
CA GLU A 490 -21.10 -19.14 -19.57
C GLU A 490 -19.94 -19.16 -20.59
N GLU A 491 -19.59 -20.35 -21.08
CA GLU A 491 -18.47 -20.55 -22.03
C GLU A 491 -17.09 -20.07 -21.53
N ALA A 492 -16.89 -19.97 -20.21
CA ALA A 492 -15.60 -19.60 -19.64
C ALA A 492 -14.49 -20.58 -20.06
N ALA A 493 -13.47 -20.05 -20.72
CA ALA A 493 -12.34 -20.81 -21.23
C ALA A 493 -11.02 -20.28 -20.67
N PRO A 494 -9.96 -21.12 -20.61
CA PRO A 494 -8.65 -20.68 -20.17
C PRO A 494 -8.07 -19.66 -21.16
N ALA A 495 -7.53 -18.57 -20.62
CA ALA A 495 -6.88 -17.52 -21.40
C ALA A 495 -5.34 -17.61 -21.27
N PRO A 496 -4.56 -16.88 -22.11
CA PRO A 496 -3.10 -17.02 -22.15
C PRO A 496 -2.39 -16.80 -20.80
N GLY A 497 -2.93 -15.94 -19.94
CA GLY A 497 -2.39 -15.68 -18.61
C GLY A 497 -2.33 -16.93 -17.73
N LEU A 498 -3.27 -17.88 -17.89
CA LEU A 498 -3.27 -19.16 -17.17
C LEU A 498 -2.02 -19.98 -17.48
N TRP A 499 -1.73 -20.15 -18.78
CA TRP A 499 -0.62 -20.96 -19.26
C TRP A 499 0.72 -20.33 -18.90
N LEU A 500 0.82 -19.00 -18.98
CA LEU A 500 2.00 -18.26 -18.54
C LEU A 500 2.20 -18.35 -17.02
N ALA A 501 1.12 -18.31 -16.22
CA ALA A 501 1.21 -18.51 -14.77
C ALA A 501 1.69 -19.93 -14.42
N ALA A 502 1.19 -20.95 -15.13
CA ALA A 502 1.62 -22.34 -14.94
C ALA A 502 3.10 -22.53 -15.33
N ALA A 503 3.52 -21.99 -16.48
CA ALA A 503 4.91 -22.02 -16.91
C ALA A 503 5.83 -21.26 -15.95
N ALA A 504 5.41 -20.08 -15.47
CA ALA A 504 6.14 -19.30 -14.47
C ALA A 504 6.27 -20.07 -13.14
N THR A 505 5.22 -20.78 -12.72
CA THR A 505 5.23 -21.62 -11.52
C THR A 505 6.28 -22.73 -11.66
N ALA A 506 6.30 -23.43 -12.79
CA ALA A 506 7.30 -24.46 -13.06
C ALA A 506 8.73 -23.90 -13.09
N ALA A 507 8.93 -22.73 -13.73
CA ALA A 507 10.22 -22.04 -13.77
C ALA A 507 10.69 -21.60 -12.38
N ALA A 508 9.80 -21.10 -11.53
CA ALA A 508 10.10 -20.71 -10.15
C ALA A 508 10.52 -21.92 -9.29
N LEU A 509 9.86 -23.08 -9.45
CA LEU A 509 10.25 -24.32 -8.78
C LEU A 509 11.61 -24.82 -9.26
N ALA A 510 11.89 -24.77 -10.57
CA ALA A 510 13.20 -25.10 -11.11
C ALA A 510 14.30 -24.17 -10.56
N ALA A 511 14.02 -22.87 -10.46
CA ALA A 511 14.92 -21.89 -9.86
C ALA A 511 15.15 -22.18 -8.36
N ALA A 512 14.12 -22.60 -7.63
CA ALA A 512 14.24 -23.00 -6.23
C ALA A 512 15.16 -24.21 -6.06
N VAL A 513 15.01 -25.25 -6.90
CA VAL A 513 15.88 -26.42 -6.93
C VAL A 513 17.32 -26.03 -7.27
N ALA A 514 17.52 -25.22 -8.32
CA ALA A 514 18.84 -24.71 -8.70
C ALA A 514 19.49 -23.90 -7.57
N SER A 515 18.71 -23.14 -6.81
CA SER A 515 19.18 -22.40 -5.63
C SER A 515 19.71 -23.33 -4.54
N THR A 516 19.06 -24.49 -4.29
CA THR A 516 19.55 -25.49 -3.32
C THR A 516 20.83 -26.19 -3.79
N ALA A 517 21.00 -26.37 -5.10
CA ALA A 517 22.17 -27.03 -5.68
C ALA A 517 23.46 -26.22 -5.53
N ARG A 518 23.38 -24.91 -5.22
CA ARG A 518 24.55 -24.08 -4.89
C ARG A 518 25.30 -24.50 -3.61
N ASN A 519 24.66 -25.34 -2.78
CA ASN A 519 25.19 -25.79 -1.49
C ASN A 519 25.88 -27.16 -1.57
N ARG A 520 25.98 -27.74 -2.77
CA ARG A 520 26.72 -28.98 -3.07
C ARG A 520 27.89 -28.63 -3.96
#